data_AF-A0A656QEM5-F1
#
_entry.id   AF-A0A656QEM5-F1
#
_cell.length_a   1.000
_cell.length_b   1.000
_cell.length_c   1.000
_cell.angle_alpha   90.00
_cell.angle_beta   90.00
_cell.angle_gamma   90.00
#
_symmetry.space_group_name_H-M   'P 1'
#
loop_
_entity.id
_entity.type
_entity.pdbx_description
1 polymer ?
#
loop_
_entity_poly.entity_id
_entity_poly.type
_entity_poly.pdbx_seq_one_letter_code
_entity_poly.pdbx_strand_id
1 'polypeptide(L)'
;MREQASEYGTRSFSEQSRDIARAVIVDGRAAVEVAKEFNVTRQRVNQLVTRYYQALLGSNVQEDVVLWLKHGFEVPSTAIEPLEEFFFKARRSKDTKKVQSAIAALIKTLGAQVSKLE
;
A
#
# COMPACT_ATOMS: atom_id res chain seq x y z
N MET A 1 -0.47 -6.39 27.00
CA MET A 1 -1.00 -6.18 25.63
C MET A 1 0.07 -5.86 24.57
N ARG A 2 1.38 -5.94 24.84
CA ARG A 2 2.43 -5.66 23.84
C ARG A 2 2.88 -6.90 23.03
N GLU A 3 2.63 -8.11 23.51
CA GLU A 3 3.13 -9.34 22.88
C GLU A 3 2.32 -9.79 21.65
N GLN A 4 1.02 -9.51 21.60
CA GLN A 4 0.18 -9.88 20.45
C GLN A 4 0.50 -9.08 19.18
N ALA A 5 1.21 -7.96 19.29
CA ALA A 5 1.55 -7.11 18.15
C ALA A 5 2.63 -7.73 17.23
N SER A 6 3.49 -8.62 17.77
CA SER A 6 4.60 -9.20 17.00
C SER A 6 4.17 -10.36 16.10
N GLU A 7 3.08 -11.07 16.42
CA GLU A 7 2.62 -12.24 15.65
C GLU A 7 1.84 -11.87 14.38
N TYR A 8 1.24 -10.67 14.32
CA TYR A 8 0.44 -10.25 13.17
C TYR A 8 1.20 -9.39 12.16
N GLY A 9 2.45 -9.02 12.45
CA GLY A 9 3.26 -8.14 11.61
C GLY A 9 3.91 -8.79 10.38
N THR A 10 3.81 -10.11 10.22
CA THR A 10 4.59 -10.86 9.22
C THR A 10 3.78 -11.58 8.13
N ARG A 11 2.44 -11.63 8.23
CA ARG A 11 1.61 -12.24 7.17
C ARG A 11 1.16 -11.20 6.16
N SER A 12 1.52 -11.41 4.90
CA SER A 12 1.01 -10.64 3.76
C SER A 12 -0.52 -10.65 3.75
N PHE A 13 -1.11 -9.49 3.49
CA PHE A 13 -2.56 -9.40 3.34
C PHE A 13 -2.97 -10.07 2.03
N SER A 14 -4.00 -10.92 2.10
CA SER A 14 -4.65 -11.45 0.89
C SER A 14 -5.27 -10.32 0.08
N GLU A 15 -5.49 -10.55 -1.21
CA GLU A 15 -6.12 -9.59 -2.12
C GLU A 15 -7.49 -9.14 -1.59
N GLN A 16 -8.35 -10.08 -1.20
CA GLN A 16 -9.64 -9.75 -0.56
C GLN A 16 -9.47 -8.90 0.72
N SER A 17 -8.43 -9.13 1.53
CA SER A 17 -8.19 -8.32 2.73
C SER A 17 -7.74 -6.90 2.39
N ARG A 18 -7.02 -6.72 1.28
CA ARG A 18 -6.68 -5.41 0.72
C ARG A 18 -7.93 -4.71 0.23
N ASP A 19 -8.78 -5.39 -0.54
CA ASP A 19 -9.99 -4.77 -1.10
C ASP A 19 -10.95 -4.28 -0.01
N ILE A 20 -11.13 -5.09 1.05
CA ILE A 20 -11.92 -4.69 2.22
C ILE A 20 -11.33 -3.44 2.90
N ALA A 21 -10.01 -3.41 3.09
CA ALA A 21 -9.36 -2.28 3.73
C ALA A 21 -9.36 -1.03 2.84
N ARG A 22 -9.21 -1.17 1.51
CA ARG A 22 -9.35 -0.11 0.51
C ARG A 22 -10.70 0.56 0.61
N ALA A 23 -11.76 -0.24 0.58
CA ALA A 23 -13.13 0.25 0.57
C ALA A 23 -13.43 1.15 1.79
N VAL A 24 -12.82 0.85 2.93
CA VAL A 24 -13.00 1.66 4.15
C VAL A 24 -12.02 2.83 4.24
N ILE A 25 -10.73 2.60 3.98
CA ILE A 25 -9.66 3.57 4.22
C ILE A 25 -9.57 4.60 3.10
N VAL A 26 -9.72 4.16 1.84
CA VAL A 26 -9.57 4.99 0.64
C VAL A 26 -10.92 5.51 0.18
N ASP A 27 -11.89 4.62 -0.01
CA ASP A 27 -13.19 4.99 -0.58
C ASP A 27 -14.14 5.57 0.49
N GLY A 28 -13.73 5.58 1.77
CA GLY A 28 -14.49 6.18 2.87
C GLY A 28 -15.81 5.46 3.19
N ARG A 29 -15.99 4.23 2.72
CA ARG A 29 -17.25 3.50 2.85
C ARG A 29 -17.46 3.00 4.27
N ALA A 30 -18.71 2.93 4.68
CA ALA A 30 -19.05 2.45 6.02
C ALA A 30 -18.70 0.96 6.18
N ALA A 31 -18.05 0.59 7.28
CA ALA A 31 -17.66 -0.79 7.55
C ALA A 31 -18.83 -1.78 7.54
N VAL A 32 -20.06 -1.32 7.79
CA VAL A 32 -21.29 -2.12 7.73
C VAL A 32 -21.64 -2.48 6.28
N GLU A 33 -21.43 -1.57 5.34
CA GLU A 33 -21.71 -1.79 3.93
C GLU A 33 -20.66 -2.72 3.30
N VAL A 34 -19.39 -2.47 3.60
CA VAL A 34 -18.27 -3.32 3.17
C VAL A 34 -18.41 -4.73 3.73
N ALA A 35 -18.83 -4.88 5.00
CA ALA A 35 -19.08 -6.19 5.59
C ALA A 35 -20.13 -7.00 4.80
N LYS A 36 -21.21 -6.35 4.35
CA LYS A 36 -22.26 -7.00 3.55
C LYS A 36 -21.74 -7.42 2.16
N GLU A 37 -21.02 -6.52 1.48
CA GLU A 37 -20.51 -6.79 0.14
C GLU A 37 -19.51 -7.95 0.10
N PHE A 38 -18.57 -7.98 1.05
CA PHE A 38 -17.53 -9.00 1.10
C PHE A 38 -17.96 -10.26 1.87
N ASN A 39 -19.21 -10.33 2.32
CA ASN A 39 -19.76 -11.43 3.13
C ASN A 39 -18.91 -11.77 4.37
N VAL A 40 -18.48 -10.73 5.10
CA VAL A 40 -17.69 -10.84 6.32
C VAL A 40 -18.35 -10.10 7.48
N THR A 41 -17.90 -10.34 8.71
CA THR A 41 -18.42 -9.60 9.86
C THR A 41 -17.85 -8.19 9.92
N ARG A 42 -18.62 -7.24 10.46
CA ARG A 42 -18.12 -5.87 10.74
C ARG A 42 -16.87 -5.88 11.63
N GLN A 43 -16.81 -6.81 12.58
CA GLN A 43 -15.63 -6.99 13.44
C GLN A 43 -14.39 -7.36 12.62
N ARG A 44 -14.54 -8.23 11.61
CA ARG A 44 -13.44 -8.60 10.70
C ARG A 44 -12.96 -7.39 9.89
N VAL A 45 -13.89 -6.58 9.37
CA VAL A 45 -13.55 -5.34 8.65
C VAL A 45 -12.75 -4.39 9.55
N ASN A 46 -13.23 -4.12 10.77
CA ASN A 46 -12.55 -3.24 11.72
C ASN A 46 -11.17 -3.76 12.12
N GLN A 47 -11.02 -5.08 12.30
CA GLN A 47 -9.72 -5.71 12.57
C GLN A 47 -8.74 -5.54 11.41
N LEU A 48 -9.20 -5.70 10.17
CA LEU A 48 -8.37 -5.51 8.99
C LEU A 48 -7.90 -4.06 8.90
N VAL A 49 -8.82 -3.10 9.01
CA VAL A 49 -8.51 -1.66 9.00
C VAL A 49 -7.51 -1.31 10.10
N THR A 50 -7.71 -1.83 11.31
CA THR A 50 -6.78 -1.59 12.44
C THR A 50 -5.40 -2.19 12.16
N ARG A 51 -5.31 -3.40 11.63
CA ARG A 51 -4.02 -4.01 11.25
C ARG A 51 -3.31 -3.21 10.16
N TYR A 52 -4.04 -2.63 9.22
CA TYR A 52 -3.47 -1.75 8.20
C TYR A 52 -2.90 -0.46 8.79
N TYR A 53 -3.64 0.23 9.67
CA TYR A 53 -3.12 1.40 10.36
C TYR A 53 -1.94 1.08 11.28
N GLN A 54 -1.95 -0.08 11.94
CA GLN A 54 -0.83 -0.52 12.77
C GLN A 54 0.41 -0.86 11.94
N ALA A 55 0.24 -1.51 10.78
CA ALA A 55 1.34 -1.73 9.85
C ALA A 55 1.92 -0.39 9.36
N LEU A 56 1.07 0.61 9.10
CA LEU A 56 1.50 1.96 8.76
C LEU A 56 2.32 2.62 9.87
N LEU A 57 1.82 2.58 11.11
CA LEU A 57 2.44 3.25 12.27
C LEU A 57 3.70 2.54 12.79
N GLY A 58 3.78 1.21 12.62
CA GLY A 58 4.97 0.42 12.98
C GLY A 58 6.07 0.51 11.93
N SER A 59 5.73 0.92 10.72
CA SER A 59 6.70 1.27 9.69
C SER A 59 7.21 2.68 10.02
N ASN A 60 8.52 2.84 10.17
CA ASN A 60 9.17 4.10 10.57
C ASN A 60 9.15 5.12 9.40
N VAL A 61 7.97 5.39 8.84
CA VAL A 61 7.83 6.08 7.56
C VAL A 61 7.12 7.41 7.76
N GLN A 62 7.83 8.44 7.27
CA GLN A 62 7.40 9.83 7.23
C GLN A 62 6.08 10.00 6.48
N GLU A 63 5.43 11.15 6.69
CA GLU A 63 4.11 11.57 6.16
C GLU A 63 3.82 11.16 4.70
N ASP A 64 4.85 10.98 3.88
CA ASP A 64 4.77 10.46 2.50
C ASP A 64 4.11 9.07 2.36
N VAL A 65 4.02 8.23 3.40
CA VAL A 65 3.37 6.90 3.31
C VAL A 65 1.84 6.95 3.43
N VAL A 66 1.29 8.06 3.93
CA VAL A 66 -0.15 8.32 3.78
C VAL A 66 -0.52 8.47 2.29
N LEU A 67 0.40 8.99 1.47
CA LEU A 67 0.27 9.02 0.01
C LEU A 67 0.32 7.60 -0.60
N TRP A 68 1.16 6.72 -0.03
CA TRP A 68 1.28 5.32 -0.43
C TRP A 68 0.11 4.45 -0.02
N LEU A 69 -0.60 4.73 1.07
CA LEU A 69 -1.87 4.04 1.33
C LEU A 69 -2.93 4.46 0.31
N LYS A 70 -2.94 5.72 -0.14
CA LYS A 70 -3.83 6.16 -1.21
C LYS A 70 -3.54 5.45 -2.54
N HIS A 71 -2.26 5.22 -2.88
CA HIS A 71 -1.87 4.59 -4.15
C HIS A 71 -1.61 3.08 -4.08
N GLY A 72 -1.22 2.53 -2.93
CA GLY A 72 -0.93 1.09 -2.73
C GLY A 72 -2.18 0.22 -2.72
N PHE A 73 -3.35 0.83 -2.55
CA PHE A 73 -4.63 0.18 -2.83
C PHE A 73 -5.03 0.22 -4.31
N GLU A 74 -4.40 1.09 -5.12
CA GLU A 74 -4.64 1.22 -6.56
C GLU A 74 -3.56 0.51 -7.40
N VAL A 75 -2.37 0.32 -6.84
CA VAL A 75 -1.22 -0.34 -7.48
C VAL A 75 -1.26 -1.85 -7.19
N PRO A 76 -1.22 -2.72 -8.21
CA PRO A 76 -1.18 -4.18 -8.02
C PRO A 76 -0.02 -4.61 -7.13
N SER A 77 -0.21 -5.63 -6.28
CA SER A 77 0.87 -6.08 -5.36
C SER A 77 2.15 -6.49 -6.06
N THR A 78 2.06 -6.96 -7.30
CA THR A 78 3.22 -7.32 -8.13
C THR A 78 4.11 -6.12 -8.45
N ALA A 79 3.58 -4.89 -8.37
CA ALA A 79 4.32 -3.66 -8.59
C ALA A 79 4.82 -3.02 -7.29
N ILE A 80 4.33 -3.44 -6.11
CA ILE A 80 4.72 -2.85 -4.83
C ILE A 80 6.19 -3.16 -4.50
N GLU A 81 6.60 -4.43 -4.51
CA GLU A 81 7.98 -4.84 -4.18
C GLU A 81 9.04 -4.18 -5.08
N PRO A 82 8.90 -4.17 -6.42
CA PRO A 82 9.84 -3.46 -7.29
C PRO A 82 9.94 -1.96 -7.01
N LEU A 83 8.81 -1.32 -6.69
CA LEU A 83 8.79 0.11 -6.37
C LEU A 83 9.49 0.37 -5.03
N GLU A 84 9.21 -0.41 -3.99
CA GLU A 84 9.89 -0.30 -2.70
C GLU A 84 11.40 -0.48 -2.83
N GLU A 85 11.86 -1.47 -3.59
CA GLU A 85 13.28 -1.68 -3.86
C GLU A 85 13.90 -0.49 -4.60
N PHE A 86 13.20 0.05 -5.61
CA PHE A 86 13.60 1.25 -6.33
C PHE A 86 13.77 2.45 -5.38
N PHE A 87 12.78 2.75 -4.55
CA PHE A 87 12.84 3.87 -3.62
C PHE A 87 13.91 3.69 -2.54
N PHE A 88 14.08 2.47 -2.03
CA PHE A 88 15.14 2.16 -1.07
C PHE A 88 16.53 2.41 -1.66
N LYS A 89 16.79 1.95 -2.89
CA LYS A 89 18.05 2.18 -3.60
C LYS A 89 18.24 3.66 -3.93
N ALA A 90 17.20 4.35 -4.37
CA ALA A 90 17.24 5.77 -4.68
C ALA A 90 17.60 6.61 -3.45
N ARG A 91 16.98 6.34 -2.30
CA ARG A 91 17.24 7.06 -1.04
C ARG A 91 18.66 6.89 -0.51
N ARG A 92 19.29 5.74 -0.78
CA ARG A 92 20.67 5.44 -0.35
C ARG A 92 21.73 5.91 -1.35
N SER A 93 21.34 6.28 -2.56
CA SER A 93 22.26 6.76 -3.58
C SER A 93 22.73 8.18 -3.25
N LYS A 94 24.05 8.36 -3.21
CA LYS A 94 24.67 9.70 -3.09
C LYS A 94 24.73 10.44 -4.44
N ASP A 95 24.48 9.73 -5.53
CA ASP A 95 24.52 10.28 -6.89
C ASP A 95 23.11 10.72 -7.31
N THR A 96 22.85 12.01 -7.12
CA THR A 96 21.55 12.63 -7.43
C THR A 96 21.24 12.62 -8.92
N LYS A 97 22.25 12.68 -9.80
CA LYS A 97 22.04 12.61 -11.25
C LYS A 97 21.57 11.22 -11.68
N LYS A 98 22.13 10.15 -11.09
CA LYS A 98 21.65 8.78 -11.33
C LYS A 98 20.22 8.58 -10.86
N VAL A 99 19.87 9.11 -9.68
CA VAL A 99 18.50 9.03 -9.16
C VAL A 99 17.52 9.76 -10.09
N GLN A 100 17.84 10.98 -10.51
CA GLN A 100 17.01 11.73 -11.45
C GLN A 100 16.84 11.01 -12.79
N SER A 101 17.92 10.45 -13.35
CA SER A 101 17.86 9.67 -14.58
C SER A 101 16.98 8.42 -14.44
N ALA A 102 17.07 7.73 -13.30
CA ALA A 102 16.29 6.53 -13.04
C ALA A 102 14.80 6.85 -12.87
N ILE A 103 14.47 7.95 -12.18
CA ILE A 103 13.09 8.45 -12.06
C ILE A 103 12.54 8.87 -13.43
N ALA A 104 13.32 9.58 -14.24
CA ALA A 104 12.91 9.97 -15.59
C ALA A 104 12.62 8.76 -16.48
N ALA A 105 13.44 7.71 -16.39
CA ALA A 105 13.21 6.46 -17.12
C ALA A 105 11.93 5.73 -16.65
N LEU A 106 11.65 5.73 -15.34
CA LEU A 106 10.41 5.18 -14.77
C LEU A 106 9.19 5.93 -15.32
N ILE A 107 9.17 7.26 -15.24
CA ILE A 107 8.08 8.11 -15.75
C ILE A 107 7.85 7.86 -17.24
N LYS A 108 8.92 7.83 -18.04
CA LYS A 108 8.85 7.55 -19.48
C LYS A 108 8.24 6.18 -19.76
N THR A 109 8.65 5.15 -19.01
CA THR A 109 8.14 3.79 -19.18
C THR A 109 6.67 3.70 -18.81
N LEU A 110 6.26 4.30 -17.69
CA LEU A 110 4.86 4.36 -17.29
C LEU A 110 4.01 5.08 -18.34
N GLY A 111 4.44 6.25 -18.81
CA GLY A 111 3.74 7.00 -19.88
C GLY A 111 3.56 6.17 -21.16
N ALA A 112 4.59 5.41 -21.56
CA ALA A 112 4.51 4.53 -22.74
C ALA A 112 3.56 3.34 -22.57
N GLN A 113 3.32 2.87 -21.34
CA GLN A 113 2.32 1.83 -21.08
C GLN A 113 0.90 2.44 -20.97
N VAL A 114 0.77 3.66 -20.43
CA VAL A 114 -0.52 4.37 -20.40
C VAL A 114 -1.07 4.54 -21.81
N SER A 115 -0.24 4.91 -22.79
CA SER A 115 -0.67 5.00 -24.20
C SER A 115 -1.11 3.68 -24.85
N LYS A 116 -0.97 2.54 -24.17
CA LYS A 116 -1.48 1.23 -24.62
C LYS A 116 -2.81 0.85 -23.98
N LEU A 117 -3.26 1.62 -22.99
CA LEU A 117 -4.53 1.47 -22.32
C LEU A 117 -5.63 2.33 -22.97
N GLU A 118 -5.25 3.18 -23.93
CA GLU A 118 -6.11 3.95 -24.84
C GLU A 118 -6.18 3.25 -26.20
#